data_AF-A0AA47MSQ8-F1
#
_entry.id   AF-A0AA47MSQ8-F1
#
_cell.length_a   1.000
_cell.length_b   1.000
_cell.length_c   1.000
_cell.angle_alpha   90.00
_cell.angle_beta   90.00
_cell.angle_gamma   90.00
#
_symmetry.space_group_name_H-M   'P 1'
#
loop_
_entity.id
_entity.type
_entity.pdbx_description
1 polymer ?
#
loop_
_entity_poly.entity_id
_entity_poly.type
_entity_poly.pdbx_seq_one_letter_code
_entity_poly.pdbx_strand_id
1 'polypeptide(L)'
;MSLPMSRLKDVSPDSEQVWMSGLPEKYAERPETPEYERLCLADFASQYRTVYGTQSKGKNAVPLLNDKGHIQKRTVGKPAIIRFPRFSKEKDPERFYGRLLKLYFPHRSNDDLKSKECPTYEQFYKCGHKWGYEVRPLVDAKKK
;
A
#
# COMPACT_ATOMS: atom_id res chain seq x y z
N MET A 1 -4.03 15.69 3.11
CA MET A 1 -4.40 16.81 2.21
C MET A 1 -5.90 16.79 2.05
N SER A 2 -6.56 17.93 2.14
CA SER A 2 -7.98 18.04 1.80
C SER A 2 -8.20 17.84 0.30
N LEU A 3 -9.43 17.55 -0.10
CA LEU A 3 -9.81 17.55 -1.51
C LEU A 3 -9.59 18.95 -2.13
N PRO A 4 -9.35 19.03 -3.46
CA PRO A 4 -9.27 20.32 -4.15
C PRO A 4 -10.55 21.14 -3.95
N MET A 5 -10.41 22.47 -3.93
CA MET A 5 -11.54 23.40 -3.72
C MET A 5 -12.68 23.16 -4.72
N SER A 6 -12.38 22.74 -5.94
CA SER A 6 -13.39 22.38 -6.94
C SER A 6 -14.26 21.21 -6.51
N ARG A 7 -13.67 20.16 -5.90
CA ARG A 7 -14.43 19.00 -5.40
C ARG A 7 -15.13 19.28 -4.07
N LEU A 8 -14.55 20.13 -3.22
CA LEU A 8 -15.16 20.48 -1.93
C LEU A 8 -16.47 21.26 -2.06
N LYS A 9 -16.67 22.01 -3.15
CA LYS A 9 -17.93 22.74 -3.40
C LYS A 9 -19.14 21.83 -3.59
N ASP A 10 -18.90 20.62 -4.10
CA ASP A 10 -19.94 19.62 -4.36
C ASP A 10 -20.15 18.69 -3.15
N VAL A 11 -19.35 18.84 -2.09
CA VAL A 11 -19.41 18.04 -0.88
C VAL A 11 -20.32 18.74 0.13
N SER A 12 -21.23 17.98 0.75
CA SER A 12 -22.10 18.49 1.82
C SER A 12 -21.28 19.11 2.96
N PRO A 13 -21.73 20.25 3.55
CA PRO A 13 -21.07 20.87 4.71
C PRO A 13 -20.84 19.91 5.90
N ASP A 14 -21.72 18.91 6.04
CA ASP A 14 -21.67 17.93 7.14
C ASP A 14 -20.88 16.66 6.76
N SER A 15 -20.29 16.60 5.56
CA SER A 15 -19.55 15.42 5.11
C SER A 15 -18.17 15.36 5.74
N GLU A 16 -17.82 14.21 6.32
CA GLU A 16 -16.48 13.93 6.81
C GLU A 16 -15.48 13.58 5.68
N GLN A 17 -15.98 13.34 4.46
CA GLN A 17 -15.19 12.94 3.28
C GLN A 17 -14.49 14.14 2.61
N VAL A 18 -13.89 15.02 3.40
CA VAL A 18 -13.15 16.21 2.93
C VAL A 18 -11.67 15.94 2.66
N TRP A 19 -11.20 14.73 2.99
CA TRP A 19 -9.80 14.33 2.90
C TRP A 19 -9.52 13.52 1.64
N MET A 20 -8.36 13.76 1.04
CA MET A 20 -7.85 12.92 -0.04
C MET A 20 -7.42 11.56 0.49
N SER A 21 -7.59 10.53 -0.36
CA SER A 21 -7.03 9.20 -0.12
C SER A 21 -5.52 9.27 0.15
N GLY A 22 -5.07 8.58 1.19
CA GLY A 22 -3.67 8.44 1.54
C GLY A 22 -2.95 7.42 0.66
N LEU A 23 -1.70 7.15 1.02
CA LEU A 23 -0.84 6.21 0.32
C LEU A 23 -1.33 4.74 0.43
N PRO A 24 -1.81 4.26 1.59
CA PRO A 24 -2.36 2.90 1.71
C PRO A 24 -3.59 2.68 0.83
N GLU A 25 -4.52 3.64 0.79
CA GLU A 25 -5.74 3.55 -0.02
C GLU A 25 -5.40 3.53 -1.51
N LYS A 26 -4.43 4.34 -1.94
CA LYS A 26 -3.95 4.32 -3.33
C LYS A 26 -3.24 3.02 -3.70
N TYR A 27 -2.48 2.45 -2.77
CA TYR A 27 -1.83 1.16 -2.97
C TYR A 27 -2.86 0.03 -3.09
N ALA A 28 -3.92 0.05 -2.28
CA ALA A 28 -5.02 -0.92 -2.37
C ALA A 28 -5.75 -0.86 -3.72
N GLU A 29 -5.74 0.31 -4.36
CA GLU A 29 -6.42 0.61 -5.63
C GLU A 29 -5.45 0.66 -6.83
N ARG A 30 -4.29 -0.01 -6.73
CA ARG A 30 -3.38 -0.19 -7.85
C ARG A 30 -4.03 -1.00 -8.99
N PRO A 31 -3.56 -0.89 -10.25
CA PRO A 31 -4.10 -1.70 -11.35
C PRO A 31 -4.01 -3.20 -11.09
N GLU A 32 -4.93 -3.99 -11.63
CA GLU A 32 -4.97 -5.45 -11.47
C GLU A 32 -4.04 -6.19 -12.46
N THR A 33 -2.93 -5.56 -12.86
CA THR A 33 -1.95 -6.23 -13.73
C THR A 33 -0.95 -7.02 -12.89
N PRO A 34 -0.35 -8.10 -13.45
CA PRO A 34 0.59 -8.95 -12.71
C PRO A 34 1.79 -8.19 -12.11
N GLU A 35 2.22 -7.09 -12.73
CA GLU A 35 3.29 -6.23 -12.21
C GLU A 35 2.87 -5.59 -10.87
N TYR A 36 1.66 -5.04 -10.80
CA TYR A 36 1.15 -4.38 -9.61
C TYR A 36 0.67 -5.35 -8.54
N GLU A 37 0.17 -6.52 -8.91
CA GLU A 37 -0.21 -7.53 -7.92
C GLU A 37 0.99 -8.02 -7.09
N ARG A 38 2.19 -8.06 -7.67
CA ARG A 38 3.41 -8.47 -6.96
C ARG A 38 4.09 -7.36 -6.17
N LEU A 39 3.61 -6.11 -6.27
CA LEU A 39 4.14 -4.98 -5.53
C LEU A 39 3.64 -5.01 -4.09
N CYS A 40 4.57 -4.89 -3.13
CA CYS A 40 4.22 -4.62 -1.74
C CYS A 40 4.12 -3.11 -1.49
N LEU A 41 3.53 -2.72 -0.35
CA LEU A 41 3.34 -1.31 0.00
C LEU A 41 4.67 -0.55 0.06
N ALA A 42 5.73 -1.16 0.59
CA ALA A 42 7.05 -0.53 0.68
C ALA A 42 7.64 -0.24 -0.70
N ASP A 43 7.56 -1.18 -1.64
CA ASP A 43 8.05 -0.97 -3.00
C ASP A 43 7.21 0.10 -3.72
N PHE A 44 5.89 0.02 -3.60
CA PHE A 44 4.97 1.00 -4.18
C PHE A 44 5.28 2.42 -3.69
N ALA A 45 5.35 2.61 -2.38
CA ALA A 45 5.58 3.91 -1.78
C ALA A 45 7.01 4.45 -2.02
N SER A 46 8.00 3.55 -2.18
CA SER A 46 9.38 3.94 -2.44
C SER A 46 9.61 4.31 -3.91
N GLN A 47 9.04 3.54 -4.83
CA GLN A 47 9.30 3.65 -6.27
C GLN A 47 8.29 4.52 -7.00
N TYR A 48 7.10 4.77 -6.45
CA TYR A 48 6.06 5.57 -7.11
C TYR A 48 5.82 6.89 -6.38
N ARG A 49 5.25 7.85 -7.11
CA ARG A 49 4.70 9.10 -6.56
C ARG A 49 3.29 9.28 -7.09
N THR A 50 2.40 9.89 -6.29
CA THR A 50 1.13 10.37 -6.84
C THR A 50 1.40 11.59 -7.71
N VAL A 51 0.71 11.66 -8.85
CA VAL A 51 0.72 12.80 -9.76
C VAL A 51 -0.68 13.41 -9.87
N TYR A 52 -0.74 14.72 -10.11
CA TYR A 52 -1.98 15.48 -10.19
C TYR A 52 -1.95 16.46 -11.37
N GLY A 53 -3.11 17.02 -11.73
CA GLY A 53 -3.22 18.10 -12.72
C GLY A 53 -2.66 17.72 -14.08
N THR A 54 -1.76 18.53 -14.62
CA THR A 54 -1.14 18.25 -15.93
C THR A 54 -0.27 16.99 -15.92
N GLN A 55 0.34 16.64 -14.77
CA GLN A 55 1.20 15.47 -14.66
C GLN A 55 0.43 14.16 -14.80
N SER A 56 -0.85 14.11 -14.39
CA SER A 56 -1.68 12.90 -14.54
C SER A 56 -2.06 12.61 -15.99
N LYS A 57 -1.91 13.59 -16.90
CA LYS A 57 -2.11 13.41 -18.34
C LYS A 57 -0.84 12.96 -19.06
N GLY A 58 0.28 12.82 -18.34
CA GLY A 58 1.55 12.39 -18.93
C GLY A 58 1.54 10.92 -19.34
N LYS A 59 2.32 10.56 -20.37
CA LYS A 59 2.42 9.19 -20.91
C LYS A 59 2.75 8.10 -19.88
N ASN A 60 3.46 8.46 -18.82
CA ASN A 60 3.91 7.54 -17.77
C ASN A 60 2.99 7.54 -16.54
N ALA A 61 1.90 8.31 -16.57
CA ALA A 61 0.91 8.31 -15.50
C ALA A 61 0.03 7.07 -15.65
N VAL A 62 -0.12 6.34 -14.56
CA VAL A 62 -0.93 5.13 -14.49
C VAL A 62 -2.15 5.43 -13.62
N PRO A 63 -3.37 5.23 -14.11
CA PRO A 63 -4.58 5.45 -13.33
C PRO A 63 -4.70 4.40 -12.23
N LEU A 64 -5.14 4.83 -11.06
CA LEU A 64 -5.59 3.95 -9.99
C LEU A 64 -7.07 3.63 -10.20
N LEU A 65 -7.50 2.50 -9.67
CA LEU A 65 -8.90 2.08 -9.65
C LEU A 65 -9.73 3.01 -8.77
N ASN A 66 -11.06 2.93 -8.91
CA ASN A 66 -12.02 3.62 -8.05
C ASN A 66 -11.78 5.14 -7.91
N ASP A 67 -11.36 5.79 -9.01
CA ASP A 67 -11.00 7.22 -9.08
C ASP A 67 -10.04 7.68 -7.97
N LYS A 68 -9.10 6.83 -7.51
CA LYS A 68 -8.09 7.21 -6.51
C LYS A 68 -6.94 8.06 -7.05
N GLY A 69 -7.07 8.56 -8.27
CA GLY A 69 -6.09 9.40 -8.94
C GLY A 69 -5.07 8.61 -9.76
N HIS A 70 -3.87 9.16 -9.90
CA HIS A 70 -2.84 8.61 -10.78
C HIS A 70 -1.49 8.50 -10.06
N ILE A 71 -0.70 7.51 -10.45
CA ILE A 71 0.67 7.33 -9.98
C ILE A 71 1.65 7.39 -11.14
N GLN A 72 2.91 7.68 -10.83
CA GLN A 72 3.99 7.60 -11.79
C GLN A 72 5.22 6.98 -11.11
N LYS A 73 5.90 6.07 -11.81
CA LYS A 73 7.16 5.50 -11.35
C LYS A 73 8.23 6.60 -11.31
N ARG A 74 9.01 6.64 -10.24
CA ARG A 74 10.16 7.54 -10.08
C ARG A 74 11.28 7.06 -10.99
N THR A 75 11.77 7.96 -11.84
CA THR A 75 12.86 7.67 -12.77
C THR A 75 14.15 8.43 -12.44
N VAL A 76 14.06 9.45 -11.57
CA VAL A 76 15.18 10.33 -11.22
C VAL A 76 15.32 10.38 -9.70
N GLY A 77 16.56 10.30 -9.22
CA GLY A 77 16.90 10.37 -7.80
C GLY A 77 16.82 9.02 -7.06
N LYS A 78 17.11 9.05 -5.76
CA LYS A 78 17.04 7.87 -4.90
C LYS A 78 15.57 7.49 -4.63
N PRO A 79 15.26 6.20 -4.39
CA PRO A 79 13.94 5.77 -3.96
C PRO A 79 13.49 6.50 -2.68
N ALA A 80 12.19 6.73 -2.52
CA ALA A 80 11.67 7.40 -1.33
C ALA A 80 11.83 6.52 -0.09
N ILE A 81 12.23 7.14 1.02
CA ILE A 81 12.31 6.48 2.32
C ILE A 81 10.95 6.62 3.01
N ILE A 82 10.39 5.51 3.46
CA ILE A 82 9.10 5.48 4.13
C ILE A 82 9.31 5.21 5.60
N ARG A 83 8.66 6.01 6.44
CA ARG A 83 8.71 5.87 7.89
C ARG A 83 7.49 5.12 8.38
N PHE A 84 7.71 4.17 9.28
CA PHE A 84 6.66 3.40 9.91
C PHE A 84 7.01 3.17 11.38
N PRO A 85 6.01 3.00 12.26
CA PRO A 85 6.26 2.64 13.65
C PRO A 85 7.05 1.33 13.72
N ARG A 86 7.95 1.27 14.70
CA ARG A 86 8.73 0.07 15.03
C ARG A 86 8.12 -0.54 16.29
N PHE A 87 7.83 -1.83 16.22
CA PHE A 87 7.32 -2.61 17.35
C PHE A 87 8.39 -3.59 17.80
N SER A 88 8.38 -3.96 19.08
CA SER A 88 9.29 -5.00 19.59
C SER A 88 8.69 -6.37 19.29
N LYS A 89 9.51 -7.27 18.73
CA LYS A 89 9.11 -8.66 18.49
C LYS A 89 8.76 -9.39 19.79
N GLU A 90 9.46 -9.07 20.88
CA GLU A 90 9.26 -9.74 22.19
C GLU A 90 8.07 -9.16 22.96
N LYS A 91 7.90 -7.83 22.94
CA LYS A 91 6.85 -7.16 23.73
C LYS A 91 5.51 -7.07 23.02
N ASP A 92 5.50 -6.96 21.70
CA ASP A 92 4.29 -6.80 20.88
C ASP A 92 4.43 -7.54 19.54
N PRO A 93 4.46 -8.89 19.56
CA PRO A 93 4.70 -9.71 18.38
C PRO A 93 3.66 -9.49 17.30
N GLU A 94 2.38 -9.37 17.65
CA GLU A 94 1.30 -9.24 16.65
C GLU A 94 1.44 -7.94 15.85
N ARG A 95 1.76 -6.81 16.49
CA ARG A 95 2.03 -5.56 15.74
C ARG A 95 3.35 -5.63 15.00
N PHE A 96 4.37 -6.31 15.54
CA PHE A 96 5.65 -6.52 14.85
C PHE A 96 5.46 -7.26 13.52
N TYR A 97 4.83 -8.44 13.53
CA TYR A 97 4.59 -9.21 12.30
C TYR A 97 3.55 -8.56 11.41
N GLY A 98 2.50 -7.95 11.97
CA GLY A 98 1.53 -7.18 11.21
C GLY A 98 2.18 -6.04 10.43
N ARG A 99 3.15 -5.34 11.03
CA ARG A 99 3.95 -4.32 10.34
C ARG A 99 4.81 -4.92 9.22
N LEU A 100 5.41 -6.09 9.40
CA LEU A 100 6.19 -6.72 8.33
C LEU A 100 5.30 -7.11 7.13
N LEU A 101 4.17 -7.77 7.40
CA LEU A 101 3.22 -8.18 6.37
C LEU A 101 2.67 -6.97 5.60
N LYS A 102 2.18 -5.94 6.32
CA LYS A 102 1.64 -4.72 5.70
C LYS A 102 2.66 -3.94 4.87
N LEU A 103 3.96 -4.12 5.10
CA LEU A 103 4.98 -3.40 4.34
C LEU A 103 5.52 -4.20 3.18
N TYR A 104 5.84 -5.46 3.42
CA TYR A 104 6.68 -6.24 2.54
C TYR A 104 5.93 -7.37 1.84
N PHE A 105 4.69 -7.67 2.23
CA PHE A 105 3.86 -8.64 1.54
C PHE A 105 2.83 -7.97 0.62
N PRO A 106 2.62 -8.44 -0.63
CA PRO A 106 1.58 -7.91 -1.51
C PRO A 106 0.15 -8.23 -1.02
N HIS A 107 -0.67 -7.19 -0.88
CA HIS A 107 -2.03 -7.24 -0.34
C HIS A 107 -2.85 -6.03 -0.81
N ARG A 108 -4.18 -6.13 -0.82
CA ARG A 108 -5.09 -4.99 -1.03
C ARG A 108 -5.83 -4.64 0.25
N SER A 109 -6.05 -5.59 1.16
CA SER A 109 -6.66 -5.35 2.47
C SER A 109 -5.92 -6.07 3.60
N ASN A 110 -6.32 -5.81 4.85
CA ASN A 110 -5.78 -6.56 5.99
C ASN A 110 -6.26 -8.02 6.03
N ASP A 111 -7.37 -8.34 5.35
CA ASP A 111 -7.92 -9.70 5.31
C ASP A 111 -7.03 -10.63 4.49
N ASP A 112 -6.29 -10.09 3.51
CA ASP A 112 -5.26 -10.82 2.76
C ASP A 112 -4.06 -11.26 3.60
N LEU A 113 -3.94 -10.74 4.83
CA LEU A 113 -2.78 -10.93 5.70
C LEU A 113 -3.05 -11.93 6.82
N LYS A 114 -4.18 -12.64 6.74
CA LYS A 114 -4.66 -13.65 7.69
C LYS A 114 -5.40 -14.72 6.91
N SER A 115 -5.55 -15.90 7.50
CA SER A 115 -6.42 -16.95 6.96
C SER A 115 -7.17 -17.65 8.10
N LYS A 116 -8.13 -18.51 7.77
CA LYS A 116 -8.82 -19.32 8.79
C LYS A 116 -7.85 -20.24 9.55
N GLU A 117 -6.80 -20.71 8.87
CA GLU A 117 -5.77 -21.59 9.42
C GLU A 117 -4.69 -20.81 10.18
N CYS A 118 -4.37 -19.60 9.73
CA CYS A 118 -3.38 -18.71 10.33
C CYS A 118 -4.06 -17.35 10.68
N PRO A 119 -4.88 -17.29 11.76
CA PRO A 119 -5.72 -16.12 12.09
C PRO A 119 -4.98 -14.90 12.65
N THR A 120 -3.75 -15.08 13.14
CA THR A 120 -2.90 -13.97 13.61
C THR A 120 -1.86 -13.57 12.57
N TYR A 121 -1.38 -12.34 12.61
CA TYR A 121 -0.29 -11.90 11.73
C TYR A 121 0.98 -12.72 11.97
N GLU A 122 1.27 -13.09 13.22
CA GLU A 122 2.41 -13.95 13.52
C GLU A 122 2.29 -15.33 12.87
N GLN A 123 1.13 -15.98 13.00
CA GLN A 123 0.90 -17.28 12.38
C GLN A 123 0.95 -17.15 10.87
N PHE A 124 0.25 -16.18 10.28
CA PHE A 124 0.25 -16.01 8.82
C PHE A 124 1.64 -15.72 8.26
N TYR A 125 2.47 -14.96 8.99
CA TYR A 125 3.86 -14.79 8.59
C TYR A 125 4.63 -16.12 8.60
N LYS A 126 4.41 -16.99 9.59
CA LYS A 126 5.13 -18.27 9.73
C LYS A 126 4.63 -19.40 8.83
N CYS A 127 3.32 -19.55 8.69
CA CYS A 127 2.65 -20.67 8.01
C CYS A 127 1.88 -20.28 6.74
N GLY A 128 1.70 -18.98 6.49
CA GLY A 128 0.91 -18.51 5.37
C GLY A 128 1.56 -18.80 4.03
N HIS A 129 0.71 -19.03 3.04
CA HIS A 129 1.09 -19.22 1.65
C HIS A 129 0.22 -18.34 0.76
N LYS A 130 0.78 -17.81 -0.33
CA LYS A 130 0.03 -17.10 -1.36
C LYS A 130 0.68 -17.30 -2.71
N TRP A 131 -0.13 -17.54 -3.73
CA TRP A 131 0.33 -17.83 -5.11
C TRP A 131 1.35 -18.98 -5.19
N GLY A 132 1.25 -19.96 -4.29
CA GLY A 132 2.18 -21.09 -4.24
C GLY A 132 3.53 -20.80 -3.56
N TYR A 133 3.70 -19.62 -2.96
CA TYR A 133 4.92 -19.25 -2.23
C TYR A 133 4.65 -19.08 -0.74
N GLU A 134 5.62 -19.50 0.08
CA GLU A 134 5.63 -19.21 1.51
C GLU A 134 5.75 -17.70 1.77
N VAL A 135 4.98 -17.20 2.73
CA VAL A 135 4.94 -15.77 3.08
C VAL A 135 6.27 -15.30 3.65
N ARG A 136 6.88 -16.07 4.57
CA ARG A 136 8.10 -15.65 5.27
C ARG A 136 9.28 -15.35 4.34
N PRO A 137 9.68 -16.24 3.41
CA PRO A 137 10.78 -15.96 2.50
C PRO A 137 10.54 -14.72 1.63
N LEU A 138 9.30 -14.52 1.15
CA LEU A 138 8.93 -13.34 0.37
C LEU A 138 9.09 -12.03 1.16
N VAL A 139 8.61 -12.03 2.40
CA VAL A 139 8.70 -10.87 3.30
C VAL A 139 10.16 -10.58 3.66
N ASP A 140 10.92 -11.60 4.03
CA ASP A 140 12.31 -11.46 4.46
C ASP A 140 13.21 -10.98 3.31
N ALA A 141 13.00 -11.44 2.07
CA ALA A 141 13.74 -10.97 0.91
C ALA A 141 13.53 -9.48 0.60
N LYS A 142 12.37 -8.93 0.96
CA LYS A 142 12.02 -7.52 0.71
C LYS A 142 12.34 -6.60 1.88
N LYS A 143 12.55 -7.15 3.07
CA LYS A 143 12.98 -6.42 4.26
C LYS A 143 14.47 -6.03 4.12
N LYS A 144 14.72 -4.94 3.40
CA LYS A 144 16.03 -4.28 3.35
C LYS A 144 16.33 -3.53 4.65
#